data_AF-A0A9D5EZ22-F1
#
_entry.id   AF-A0A9D5EZ22-F1
#
_cell.length_a   1.000
_cell.length_b   1.000
_cell.length_c   1.000
_cell.angle_alpha   90.00
_cell.angle_beta   90.00
_cell.angle_gamma   90.00
#
_symmetry.space_group_name_H-M   'P 1'
#
loop_
_entity.id
_entity.type
_entity.pdbx_description
1 polymer ?
#
loop_
_entity_poly.entity_id
_entity_poly.type
_entity_poly.pdbx_seq_one_letter_code
_entity_poly.pdbx_strand_id
1 'polypeptide(L)' 'MIPNAPEIDPARCPLCSEPNRCAMELERETGEKQGPCWCVGATFSPELLQRVPVASAGQACICARCASAAAVAHG' A
#
# COMPACT_ATOMS: atom_id res chain seq x y z
N MET A 1 -29.89 -3.35 5.07
CA MET A 1 -28.53 -3.54 5.63
C MET A 1 -27.58 -3.59 4.45
N ILE A 2 -26.96 -2.46 4.12
CA ILE A 2 -25.99 -2.38 3.03
C ILE A 2 -24.74 -3.10 3.57
N PRO A 3 -24.22 -4.16 2.90
CA PRO A 3 -22.99 -4.80 3.36
C PRO A 3 -21.91 -3.72 3.41
N ASN A 4 -21.32 -3.54 4.59
CA ASN A 4 -20.25 -2.60 4.85
C ASN A 4 -19.22 -2.70 3.73
N ALA A 5 -18.92 -1.56 3.11
CA ALA A 5 -17.77 -1.46 2.22
C ALA A 5 -16.58 -2.12 2.92
N PRO A 6 -15.74 -2.90 2.21
CA PRO A 6 -14.57 -3.50 2.83
C PRO A 6 -13.82 -2.39 3.55
N GLU A 7 -13.74 -2.47 4.88
CA GLU A 7 -13.11 -1.44 5.70
C GLU A 7 -11.67 -1.33 5.20
N ILE A 8 -11.37 -0.21 4.55
CA ILE A 8 -10.05 0.02 3.98
C ILE A 8 -9.12 0.23 5.17
N ASP A 9 -8.28 -0.76 5.44
CA ASP A 9 -7.26 -0.66 6.47
C ASP A 9 -6.03 0.06 5.87
N PRO A 10 -5.77 1.33 6.25
CA PRO A 10 -4.65 2.10 5.71
C PRO A 10 -3.30 1.51 6.11
N ALA A 11 -3.22 0.67 7.14
CA ALA A 11 -2.00 -0.01 7.58
C ALA A 11 -1.70 -1.29 6.77
N ARG A 12 -2.63 -1.74 5.93
CA ARG A 12 -2.49 -2.96 5.12
C ARG A 12 -2.34 -2.67 3.64
N CYS A 13 -1.58 -3.53 2.97
CA CYS A 13 -1.44 -3.50 1.53
C CYS A 13 -2.77 -3.91 0.87
N PRO A 14 -3.33 -3.13 -0.06
CA PRO A 14 -4.59 -3.49 -0.70
C PRO A 14 -4.49 -4.69 -1.65
N LEU A 15 -3.27 -5.17 -1.94
CA LEU A 15 -3.02 -6.29 -2.85
C LEU A 15 -2.83 -7.63 -2.13
N CYS A 16 -2.25 -7.62 -0.92
CA CYS A 16 -1.92 -8.84 -0.18
C CYS A 16 -2.42 -8.83 1.27
N SER A 17 -3.07 -7.75 1.71
CA SER A 17 -3.64 -7.57 3.05
C SER A 17 -2.64 -7.68 4.22
N GLU A 18 -1.34 -7.72 3.93
CA GLU A 18 -0.27 -7.67 4.93
C GLU A 18 0.13 -6.24 5.27
N PRO A 19 0.81 -6.00 6.41
CA PRO A 19 1.26 -4.67 6.80
C PRO A 19 2.04 -3.98 5.68
N ASN A 20 1.61 -2.79 5.28
CA ASN A 20 2.27 -2.04 4.22
C ASN A 20 3.57 -1.36 4.68
N ARG A 21 3.72 -1.16 6.00
CA ARG A 21 4.85 -0.48 6.64
C ARG A 21 5.12 0.91 6.02
N CYS A 22 4.05 1.60 5.66
CA CYS A 22 4.07 2.99 5.25
C CYS A 22 4.64 3.86 6.38
N ALA A 23 5.46 4.88 6.05
CA ALA A 23 6.00 5.82 7.02
C ALA A 23 4.90 6.50 7.87
N MET A 24 3.76 6.88 7.25
CA MET A 24 2.64 7.48 8.00
C MET A 24 2.02 6.50 9.00
N GLU A 25 1.88 5.23 8.62
CA GLU A 25 1.28 4.20 9.48
C GLU A 25 2.26 3.74 10.56
N LEU A 26 3.56 3.69 10.26
CA LEU A 26 4.62 3.48 11.24
C LEU A 26 4.69 4.62 12.25
N GLU A 27 4.57 5.88 11.82
CA GLU A 27 4.48 7.03 12.73
C GLU A 27 3.25 6.93 13.63
N ARG A 28 2.10 6.53 13.08
CA ARG A 28 0.88 6.29 13.88
C ARG A 28 1.05 5.17 14.91
N GLU A 29 1.69 4.07 14.52
CA GLU A 29 1.90 2.89 15.39
C GLU A 29 2.91 3.17 16.50
N THR A 30 4.02 3.82 16.16
CA THR A 30 5.17 4.02 17.06
C THR A 30 5.13 5.35 17.81
N GLY A 31 4.40 6.34 17.28
CA GLY A 31 4.50 7.73 17.72
C GLY A 31 5.80 8.43 17.32
N GLU A 32 6.69 7.74 16.59
CA GLU A 32 7.98 8.28 16.18
C GLU A 32 7.91 8.85 14.76
N LYS A 33 8.42 10.06 14.60
CA LYS A 33 8.41 10.75 13.32
C LYS A 33 9.21 9.97 12.28
N GLN A 34 8.55 9.56 11.20
CA GLN A 34 9.21 8.79 10.15
C GLN A 34 9.81 9.71 9.08
N GLY A 35 10.90 9.26 8.47
CA GLY A 35 11.47 9.89 7.28
C GLY A 35 10.59 9.71 6.04
N PRO A 36 11.04 10.15 4.85
CA PRO A 36 10.34 9.87 3.61
C PRO A 36 10.16 8.36 3.43
N CYS A 37 8.93 7.91 3.18
CA CYS A 37 8.64 6.51 2.92
C CYS A 37 9.39 6.03 1.68
N TRP A 38 9.87 4.79 1.68
CA TRP A 38 10.54 4.17 0.53
C TRP A 38 9.69 4.27 -0.76
N CYS A 39 8.36 4.26 -0.63
CA CYS A 39 7.43 4.33 -1.77
C CYS A 39 7.51 5.66 -2.52
N VAL A 40 7.99 6.74 -1.90
CA VAL A 40 8.15 8.06 -2.54
C VAL A 40 9.23 8.02 -3.62
N GLY A 41 10.26 7.20 -3.44
CA GLY A 41 11.33 6.99 -4.43
C GLY A 41 11.09 5.80 -5.35
N ALA A 42 9.97 5.09 -5.20
CA ALA A 42 9.67 3.90 -5.98
C ALA A 42 8.80 4.23 -7.19
N THR A 43 9.12 3.60 -8.33
CA THR A 43 8.28 3.66 -9.53
C THR A 43 7.34 2.46 -9.55
N PHE A 44 6.04 2.72 -9.60
CA PHE A 44 5.01 1.68 -9.73
C PHE A 44 4.58 1.57 -11.18
N SER A 45 4.55 0.35 -11.73
CA SER A 45 4.06 0.13 -13.09
C SER A 45 2.54 0.36 -13.18
N PRO A 46 2.02 0.84 -14.33
CA PRO A 46 0.58 0.98 -14.55
C PRO A 46 -0.19 -0.31 -14.24
N GLU A 47 0.37 -1.46 -14.63
CA GLU A 47 -0.19 -2.80 -14.43
C GLU A 47 -0.33 -3.14 -12.94
N LEU A 48 0.61 -2.69 -12.10
CA LEU A 48 0.51 -2.86 -10.65
C LEU A 48 -0.58 -1.95 -10.07
N LEU A 49 -0.62 -0.69 -10.49
CA LEU A 49 -1.62 0.27 -10.03
C LEU A 49 -3.04 -0.18 -10.41
N GLN A 50 -3.22 -0.79 -11.58
CA GLN A 50 -4.50 -1.35 -12.02
C GLN A 50 -4.99 -2.54 -11.17
N ARG A 51 -4.10 -3.20 -10.42
CA ARG A 51 -4.50 -4.27 -9.48
C ARG A 51 -5.04 -3.71 -8.17
N VAL A 52 -4.79 -2.44 -7.86
CA VAL A 52 -5.28 -1.81 -6.64
C VAL A 52 -6.79 -1.58 -6.78
N PRO A 53 -7.62 -2.05 -5.84
CA PRO A 53 -9.05 -1.74 -5.84
C PRO A 53 -9.28 -0.23 -5.80
N VAL A 54 -10.22 0.27 -6.60
CA VAL A 54 -10.54 1.70 -6.69
C VAL A 54 -10.90 2.29 -5.32
N ALA A 55 -11.58 1.53 -4.46
CA ALA A 55 -11.92 1.95 -3.11
C ALA A 55 -10.69 2.11 -2.18
N SER A 56 -9.58 1.44 -2.48
CA SER A 56 -8.32 1.52 -1.72
C SER A 56 -7.32 2.51 -2.29
N ALA A 57 -7.54 3.00 -3.51
CA ALA A 57 -6.65 3.94 -4.18
C ALA A 57 -6.59 5.26 -3.42
N GLY A 58 -5.38 5.68 -3.02
CA GLY A 58 -5.17 6.87 -2.20
C GLY A 58 -5.59 6.72 -0.72
N GLN A 59 -6.02 5.53 -0.30
CA GLN A 59 -6.38 5.23 1.09
C GLN A 59 -5.35 4.33 1.78
N ALA A 60 -4.72 3.41 1.03
CA ALA A 60 -3.71 2.50 1.55
C ALA A 60 -2.49 2.40 0.63
N CYS A 61 -1.30 2.26 1.22
CA CYS A 61 -0.06 2.11 0.46
C CYS A 61 0.18 0.66 0.03
N ILE A 62 0.79 0.48 -1.15
CA ILE A 62 1.30 -0.83 -1.61
C ILE A 62 2.57 -1.17 -0.81
N CYS A 63 2.70 -2.41 -0.33
CA CYS A 63 3.90 -2.86 0.37
C CYS A 63 5.08 -3.10 -0.59
N ALA A 64 6.31 -3.02 -0.06
CA ALA A 64 7.53 -3.23 -0.85
C ALA A 64 7.53 -4.60 -1.55
N ARG A 65 6.98 -5.63 -0.90
CA ARG A 65 6.92 -6.99 -1.46
C ARG A 65 6.05 -7.05 -2.72
N CYS A 66 4.88 -6.42 -2.71
CA CYS A 66 4.01 -6.35 -3.89
C CYS A 66 4.61 -5.47 -4.99
N ALA A 67 5.27 -4.37 -4.61
CA ALA A 67 5.98 -3.53 -5.56
C ALA A 67 7.12 -4.28 -6.27
N SER A 68 7.95 -5.00 -5.52
CA SER A 68 9.04 -5.83 -6.07
C SER A 68 8.53 -7.00 -6.91
N ALA A 69 7.46 -7.68 -6.48
CA ALA A 69 6.87 -8.78 -7.25
C ALA A 69 6.36 -8.33 -8.63
N ALA A 70 5.84 -7.11 -8.73
CA ALA A 70 5.41 -6.56 -10.01
C ALA A 70 6.59 -6.12 -10.89
N ALA A 71 7.70 -5.65 -10.30
CA ALA A 71 8.90 -5.29 -11.04
C ALA A 71 9.55 -6.50 -11.72
N VAL A 72 9.49 -7.69 -11.10
CA VAL A 72 10.04 -8.93 -11.67
C VAL A 72 9.16 -9.50 -12.78
N ALA A 73 7.85 -9.24 -12.78
CA ALA A 73 6.93 -9.74 -13.79
C ALA A 73 7.10 -9.10 -15.19
N HIS A 74 7.95 -8.07 -15.30
CA HIS A 74 8.30 -7.39 -16.57
C HIS A 74 9.76 -7.67 -17.01
N GLY A 75 10.43 -8.69 -16.46
CA GLY A 75 11.79 -9.11 -16.82
C GLY A 75 11.82 -10.35 -17.70
#